data_AF-A0A9J7KVX1-F1
#
_entry.id   AF-A0A9J7KVX1-F1
#
_cell.length_a   1.000
_cell.length_b   1.000
_cell.length_c   1.000
_cell.angle_alpha   90.00
_cell.angle_beta   90.00
_cell.angle_gamma   90.00
#
_symmetry.space_group_name_H-M   'P 1'
#
loop_
_entity.id
_entity.type
_entity.pdbx_description
1 polymer ?
#
loop_
_entity_poly.entity_id
_entity_poly.type
_entity_poly.pdbx_seq_one_letter_code
_entity_poly.pdbx_strand_id
1 'polypeptide(L)'
;MLQLQADDKAIQAEMQQLRHDTAAKDQEFQTEIGQLQTEMATKDQMYQAEIQQLHAKDQEMEAEIQQIQNEMAAKDQMHQADIQQLQTEMGAKDQRIQDLEQRDYIERCESGVFETPDDVFTSGDGDRHLDLTATFSRAFRTTPVVTVGLTSLDHFPGHTRAKATVVSVSTTSLTVRIGTWASSQLYAAYVHWMACA
;
A
#
# COMPACT_ATOMS: atom_id res chain seq x y z
N MET A 1 -74.75 -79.37 -64.77
CA MET A 1 -75.42 -78.32 -63.97
C MET A 1 -74.85 -78.25 -62.54
N LEU A 2 -74.67 -79.37 -61.83
CA LEU A 2 -74.07 -79.40 -60.48
C LEU A 2 -72.60 -78.90 -60.40
N GLN A 3 -71.75 -79.20 -61.38
CA GLN A 3 -70.33 -78.80 -61.35
C GLN A 3 -70.15 -77.28 -61.45
N LEU A 4 -70.87 -76.63 -62.38
CA LEU A 4 -70.87 -75.17 -62.56
C LEU A 4 -71.35 -74.40 -61.31
N GLN A 5 -72.28 -74.96 -60.53
CA GLN A 5 -72.74 -74.36 -59.27
C GLN A 5 -71.73 -74.53 -58.12
N ALA A 6 -70.89 -75.56 -58.15
CA ALA A 6 -69.82 -75.76 -57.18
C ALA A 6 -68.65 -74.80 -57.47
N ASP A 7 -68.30 -74.62 -58.75
CA ASP A 7 -67.25 -73.70 -59.18
C ASP A 7 -67.63 -72.22 -58.88
N ASP A 8 -68.89 -71.83 -59.11
CA ASP A 8 -69.39 -70.47 -58.81
C ASP A 8 -69.39 -70.15 -57.30
N LYS A 9 -69.71 -71.15 -56.45
CA LYS A 9 -69.59 -71.04 -54.99
C LYS A 9 -68.15 -70.95 -54.51
N ALA A 10 -67.24 -71.69 -55.14
CA ALA A 10 -65.81 -71.64 -54.81
C ALA A 10 -65.22 -70.26 -55.15
N ILE A 11 -65.55 -69.72 -56.33
CA ILE A 11 -65.13 -68.37 -56.75
C ILE A 11 -65.71 -67.29 -55.82
N GLN A 12 -66.98 -67.41 -55.39
CA GLN A 12 -67.56 -66.49 -54.42
C GLN A 12 -66.86 -66.52 -53.05
N ALA A 13 -66.50 -67.70 -52.57
CA ALA A 13 -65.75 -67.85 -51.31
C ALA A 13 -64.36 -67.24 -51.42
N GLU A 14 -63.66 -67.44 -52.54
CA GLU A 14 -62.33 -66.86 -52.80
C GLU A 14 -62.39 -65.33 -52.90
N MET A 15 -63.43 -64.76 -53.55
CA MET A 15 -63.69 -63.32 -53.57
C MET A 15 -63.99 -62.74 -52.18
N GLN A 16 -64.77 -63.46 -51.36
CA GLN A 16 -65.04 -63.03 -49.99
C GLN A 16 -63.78 -63.04 -49.14
N GLN A 17 -62.93 -64.07 -49.30
CA GLN A 17 -61.64 -64.15 -48.61
C GLN A 17 -60.71 -63.01 -49.02
N LEU A 18 -60.56 -62.76 -50.33
CA LEU A 18 -59.76 -61.65 -50.86
C LEU A 18 -60.23 -60.29 -50.34
N ARG A 19 -61.54 -60.07 -50.26
CA ARG A 19 -62.09 -58.83 -49.66
C ARG A 19 -61.75 -58.71 -48.18
N HIS A 20 -61.82 -59.81 -47.44
CA HIS A 20 -61.49 -59.81 -46.03
C HIS A 20 -60.01 -59.53 -45.80
N ASP A 21 -59.13 -60.18 -46.58
CA ASP A 21 -57.68 -59.99 -46.51
C ASP A 21 -57.26 -58.56 -46.91
N THR A 22 -57.92 -57.98 -47.93
CA THR A 22 -57.67 -56.60 -48.35
C THR A 22 -58.09 -55.61 -47.27
N ALA A 23 -59.28 -55.79 -46.67
CA ALA A 23 -59.76 -54.94 -45.58
C ALA A 23 -58.89 -55.06 -44.32
N ALA A 24 -58.41 -56.27 -43.99
CA ALA A 24 -57.50 -56.50 -42.87
C ALA A 24 -56.17 -55.76 -43.09
N LYS A 25 -55.58 -55.84 -44.28
CA LYS A 25 -54.36 -55.10 -44.64
C LYS A 25 -54.56 -53.59 -44.63
N ASP A 26 -55.69 -53.09 -45.13
CA ASP A 26 -56.01 -51.67 -45.08
C ASP A 26 -56.10 -51.15 -43.63
N GLN A 27 -56.71 -51.94 -42.74
CA GLN A 27 -56.79 -51.61 -41.32
C GLN A 27 -55.42 -51.64 -40.62
N GLU A 28 -54.57 -52.61 -40.98
CA GLU A 28 -53.19 -52.69 -40.49
C GLU A 28 -52.37 -51.47 -40.93
N PHE A 29 -52.42 -51.09 -42.21
CA PHE A 29 -51.76 -49.89 -42.73
C PHE A 29 -52.26 -48.61 -42.08
N GLN A 30 -53.57 -48.46 -41.85
CA GLN A 30 -54.11 -47.30 -41.13
C GLN A 30 -53.59 -47.23 -39.70
N THR A 31 -53.44 -48.37 -39.03
CA THR A 31 -52.91 -48.44 -37.68
C THR A 31 -51.44 -48.03 -37.66
N GLU A 32 -50.63 -48.53 -38.60
CA GLU A 32 -49.21 -48.19 -38.71
C GLU A 32 -48.99 -46.70 -39.03
N ILE A 33 -49.79 -46.13 -39.94
CA ILE A 33 -49.78 -44.69 -40.25
C ILE A 33 -50.12 -43.86 -38.99
N GLY A 34 -51.17 -44.25 -38.25
CA GLY A 34 -51.55 -43.56 -37.02
C GLY A 34 -50.46 -43.62 -35.94
N GLN A 35 -49.79 -44.77 -35.81
CA GLN A 35 -48.64 -44.93 -34.91
C GLN A 35 -47.46 -44.04 -35.32
N LEU A 36 -47.10 -44.03 -36.61
CA LEU A 36 -46.01 -43.20 -37.13
C LEU A 36 -46.29 -41.70 -36.96
N GLN A 37 -47.53 -41.27 -37.18
CA GLN A 37 -47.95 -39.88 -36.95
C GLN A 37 -47.81 -39.49 -35.47
N THR A 38 -48.20 -40.40 -34.57
CA THR A 38 -48.06 -40.18 -33.12
C THR A 38 -46.59 -40.12 -32.72
N GLU A 39 -45.75 -41.04 -33.20
CA GLU A 39 -44.31 -41.03 -32.91
C GLU A 39 -43.65 -39.75 -33.42
N MET A 40 -43.98 -39.30 -34.63
CA MET A 40 -43.47 -38.06 -35.21
C MET A 40 -43.84 -36.85 -34.37
N ALA A 41 -45.11 -36.73 -33.96
CA ALA A 41 -45.55 -35.64 -33.10
C ALA A 41 -44.84 -35.65 -31.73
N THR A 42 -44.63 -36.83 -31.15
CA THR A 42 -43.90 -36.95 -29.88
C THR A 42 -42.44 -36.53 -30.02
N LYS A 43 -41.77 -36.93 -31.11
CA LYS A 43 -40.38 -36.54 -31.39
C LYS A 43 -40.26 -35.03 -31.65
N ASP A 44 -41.19 -34.44 -32.38
CA ASP A 44 -41.21 -32.98 -32.60
C ASP A 44 -41.34 -32.22 -31.29
N GLN A 45 -42.22 -32.66 -30.37
CA GLN A 45 -42.33 -32.07 -29.05
C GLN A 45 -41.05 -32.23 -28.22
N MET A 46 -40.40 -33.40 -28.29
CA MET A 46 -39.12 -33.64 -27.61
C MET A 46 -38.03 -32.70 -28.13
N TYR A 47 -37.88 -32.56 -29.45
CA TYR A 47 -36.90 -31.65 -30.04
C TYR A 47 -37.18 -30.18 -29.69
N GLN A 48 -38.44 -29.77 -29.67
CA GLN A 48 -38.82 -28.42 -29.23
C GLN A 48 -38.44 -28.17 -27.76
N ALA A 49 -38.67 -29.15 -26.88
CA ALA A 49 -38.28 -29.05 -25.47
C ALA A 49 -36.74 -29.00 -25.31
N GLU A 50 -35.99 -29.79 -26.08
CA GLU A 50 -34.52 -29.79 -26.05
C GLU A 50 -33.95 -28.45 -26.55
N ILE A 51 -34.50 -27.87 -27.62
CA ILE A 51 -34.13 -26.54 -28.13
C ILE A 51 -34.39 -25.46 -27.07
N GLN A 52 -35.53 -25.51 -26.38
CA GLN A 52 -35.84 -24.55 -25.31
C GLN A 52 -34.86 -24.68 -24.14
N GLN A 53 -34.47 -25.89 -23.76
CA GLN A 53 -33.47 -26.10 -22.72
C GLN A 53 -32.08 -25.60 -23.11
N LEU A 54 -31.68 -25.83 -24.37
CA LEU A 54 -30.40 -25.31 -24.89
C LEU A 54 -30.38 -23.78 -24.87
N HIS A 55 -31.46 -23.12 -25.33
CA HIS A 55 -31.58 -21.66 -25.26
C HIS A 55 -31.52 -21.11 -23.83
N ALA A 56 -32.16 -21.80 -22.87
CA ALA A 56 -32.10 -21.38 -21.47
C ALA A 56 -30.66 -21.48 -20.92
N LYS A 57 -29.94 -22.55 -21.26
CA LYS A 57 -28.53 -22.72 -20.88
C LYS A 57 -27.61 -21.69 -21.54
N ASP A 58 -27.85 -21.35 -22.81
CA ASP A 58 -27.09 -20.32 -23.51
C ASP A 58 -27.27 -18.96 -22.84
N GLN A 59 -28.51 -18.61 -22.45
CA GLN A 59 -28.79 -17.36 -21.71
C GLN A 59 -28.14 -17.32 -20.33
N GLU A 60 -28.13 -18.43 -19.60
CA GLU A 60 -27.45 -18.53 -18.31
C GLU A 60 -25.94 -18.34 -18.46
N MET A 61 -25.34 -19.01 -19.46
CA MET A 61 -23.91 -18.87 -19.76
C MET A 61 -23.55 -17.44 -20.18
N GLU A 62 -24.37 -16.77 -20.99
CA GLU A 62 -24.17 -15.36 -21.35
C GLU A 62 -24.22 -14.44 -20.12
N ALA A 63 -25.14 -14.70 -19.18
CA ALA A 63 -25.23 -13.94 -17.94
C ALA A 63 -23.99 -14.16 -17.05
N GLU A 64 -23.51 -15.39 -16.92
CA GLU A 64 -22.28 -15.70 -16.18
C GLU A 64 -21.05 -15.02 -16.80
N ILE A 65 -20.92 -15.06 -18.13
CA ILE A 65 -19.83 -14.37 -18.85
C ILE A 65 -19.86 -12.88 -18.56
N GLN A 66 -21.05 -12.25 -18.61
CA GLN A 66 -21.19 -10.83 -18.33
C GLN A 66 -20.84 -10.49 -16.87
N GLN A 67 -21.22 -11.35 -15.93
CA GLN A 67 -20.86 -11.18 -14.52
C GLN A 67 -19.34 -11.27 -14.33
N ILE A 68 -18.68 -12.27 -14.91
CA ILE A 68 -17.23 -12.45 -14.80
C ILE A 68 -16.48 -11.25 -15.39
N GLN A 69 -16.94 -10.71 -16.53
CA GLN A 69 -16.36 -9.51 -17.13
C GLN A 69 -16.49 -8.29 -16.21
N ASN A 70 -17.65 -8.10 -15.58
CA ASN A 70 -17.88 -7.01 -14.65
C ASN A 70 -16.99 -7.13 -13.39
N GLU A 71 -16.88 -8.34 -12.84
CA GLU A 71 -16.00 -8.61 -11.69
C GLU A 71 -14.52 -8.39 -12.02
N MET A 72 -14.09 -8.80 -13.21
CA MET A 72 -12.72 -8.58 -13.69
C MET A 72 -12.42 -7.09 -13.84
N ALA A 73 -13.31 -6.34 -14.49
CA ALA A 73 -13.16 -4.89 -14.65
C ALA A 73 -13.11 -4.16 -13.29
N ALA A 74 -13.94 -4.57 -12.33
CA ALA A 74 -13.93 -3.98 -10.99
C ALA A 74 -12.61 -4.28 -10.25
N LYS A 75 -12.10 -5.51 -10.34
CA LYS A 75 -10.81 -5.88 -9.74
C LYS A 75 -9.64 -5.15 -10.39
N ASP A 76 -9.65 -5.00 -11.71
CA ASP A 76 -8.61 -4.27 -12.44
C ASP A 76 -8.57 -2.79 -12.02
N GLN A 77 -9.75 -2.15 -11.88
CA GLN A 77 -9.85 -0.79 -11.36
C GLN A 77 -9.31 -0.67 -9.92
N MET A 78 -9.64 -1.63 -9.06
CA MET A 78 -9.15 -1.67 -7.68
C MET A 78 -7.62 -1.81 -7.63
N HIS A 79 -7.05 -2.73 -8.40
CA HIS A 79 -5.60 -2.91 -8.48
C HIS A 79 -4.90 -1.67 -9.05
N GLN A 80 -5.52 -0.99 -10.02
CA GLN A 80 -4.97 0.25 -10.56
C GLN A 80 -4.98 1.39 -9.53
N ALA A 81 -6.02 1.47 -8.69
CA ALA A 81 -6.08 2.43 -7.58
C ALA A 81 -5.00 2.13 -6.52
N ASP A 82 -4.81 0.85 -6.15
CA ASP A 82 -3.77 0.44 -5.19
C ASP A 82 -2.37 0.80 -5.70
N ILE A 83 -2.09 0.57 -6.99
CA ILE A 83 -0.81 0.93 -7.61
C ILE A 83 -0.57 2.45 -7.54
N GLN A 84 -1.59 3.26 -7.86
CA GLN A 84 -1.48 4.73 -7.79
C GLN A 84 -1.24 5.22 -6.35
N GLN A 85 -1.92 4.60 -5.38
CA GLN A 85 -1.72 4.92 -3.97
C GLN A 85 -0.29 4.57 -3.53
N LEU A 86 0.21 3.38 -3.87
CA LEU A 86 1.56 2.96 -3.54
C LEU A 86 2.61 3.87 -4.18
N GLN A 87 2.42 4.27 -5.44
CA GLN A 87 3.30 5.25 -6.11
C GLN A 87 3.35 6.59 -5.36
N THR A 88 2.20 7.07 -4.90
CA THR A 88 2.11 8.31 -4.11
C THR A 88 2.83 8.17 -2.76
N GLU A 89 2.63 7.05 -2.05
CA GLU A 89 3.28 6.81 -0.77
C GLU A 89 4.79 6.66 -0.93
N MET A 90 5.26 5.97 -1.98
CA MET A 90 6.70 5.87 -2.28
C MET A 90 7.31 7.26 -2.50
N GLY A 91 6.69 8.11 -3.32
CA GLY A 91 7.16 9.48 -3.52
C GLY A 91 7.21 10.30 -2.23
N ALA A 92 6.21 10.15 -1.36
CA ALA A 92 6.20 10.81 -0.05
C ALA A 92 7.30 10.28 0.89
N LYS A 93 7.58 8.97 0.87
CA LYS A 93 8.67 8.37 1.65
C LYS A 93 10.03 8.79 1.12
N ASP A 94 10.23 8.85 -0.19
CA ASP A 94 11.48 9.32 -0.81
C ASP A 94 11.77 10.77 -0.42
N GLN A 95 10.75 11.63 -0.45
CA GLN A 95 10.90 13.01 0.03
C GLN A 95 11.32 13.06 1.51
N ARG A 96 10.69 12.24 2.35
CA ARG A 96 11.04 12.16 3.77
C ARG A 96 12.46 11.65 4.00
N ILE A 97 12.95 10.72 3.17
CA ILE A 97 14.33 10.24 3.23
C ILE A 97 15.28 11.37 2.87
N GLN A 98 15.04 12.09 1.78
CA GLN A 98 15.85 13.25 1.40
C GLN A 98 15.92 14.31 2.50
N ASP A 99 14.78 14.62 3.12
CA ASP A 99 14.72 15.58 4.23
C ASP A 99 15.54 15.10 5.44
N LEU A 100 15.51 13.80 5.75
CA LEU A 100 16.29 13.25 6.86
C LEU A 100 17.80 13.19 6.55
N GLU A 101 18.18 12.89 5.31
CA GLU A 101 19.57 12.90 4.86
C GLU A 101 20.18 14.31 4.88
N GLN A 102 19.36 15.35 4.65
CA GLN A 102 19.80 16.75 4.70
C GLN A 102 19.84 17.34 6.12
N ARG A 103 19.23 16.68 7.12
CA ARG A 103 19.28 17.18 8.49
C ARG A 103 20.68 16.95 9.06
N ASP A 104 21.33 18.02 9.49
CA ASP A 104 22.48 17.97 10.39
C ASP A 104 22.05 17.26 11.69
N TYR A 105 22.30 15.96 11.75
CA TYR A 105 21.99 15.12 12.89
C TYR A 105 22.95 15.46 14.01
N ILE A 106 22.46 16.10 15.07
CA ILE A 106 23.19 16.27 16.32
C ILE A 106 23.16 14.91 17.04
N GLU A 107 24.25 14.16 16.98
CA GLU A 107 24.35 12.83 17.60
C GLU A 107 24.34 12.94 19.12
N ARG A 108 24.95 13.99 19.65
CA ARG A 108 25.16 14.15 21.09
C ARG A 108 25.41 15.61 21.47
N CYS A 109 25.06 15.95 22.69
CA CYS A 109 25.52 17.17 23.34
C CYS A 109 26.25 16.85 24.65
N GLU A 110 27.28 17.63 24.98
CA GLU A 110 27.89 17.70 26.30
C GLU A 110 27.84 19.15 26.80
N SER A 111 27.78 19.34 28.13
CA SER A 111 27.74 20.66 28.74
C SER A 111 28.50 20.70 30.05
N GLY A 112 28.89 21.91 30.48
CA GLY A 112 29.57 22.11 31.75
C GLY A 112 29.71 23.59 32.10
N VAL A 113 30.45 23.85 33.18
CA VAL A 113 30.67 25.19 33.72
C VAL A 113 32.17 25.45 33.85
N PHE A 114 32.57 26.66 33.50
CA PHE A 114 33.85 27.25 33.85
C PHE A 114 33.65 28.32 34.90
N GLU A 115 34.58 28.36 35.85
CA GLU A 115 34.66 29.35 36.91
C GLU A 115 36.07 29.93 36.90
N THR A 116 36.16 31.25 36.93
CA THR A 116 37.45 31.92 37.16
C THR A 116 37.81 31.78 38.64
N PRO A 117 39.08 31.49 39.00
CA PRO A 117 39.50 31.60 40.39
C PRO A 117 39.17 32.97 40.97
N ASP A 118 38.81 32.99 42.25
CA ASP A 118 38.58 34.22 43.00
C ASP A 118 39.76 35.18 42.86
N ASP A 119 39.44 36.47 42.85
CA ASP A 119 40.37 37.59 42.82
C ASP A 119 41.23 37.74 41.55
N VAL A 120 41.15 36.84 40.57
CA VAL A 120 42.06 36.80 39.40
C VAL A 120 42.01 38.07 38.54
N PHE A 121 40.89 38.82 38.58
CA PHE A 121 40.68 40.06 37.82
C PHE A 121 40.43 41.29 38.69
N THR A 122 40.81 41.25 39.96
CA THR A 122 40.60 42.35 40.93
C THR A 122 41.64 43.46 40.86
N SER A 123 42.74 43.22 40.14
CA SER A 123 43.82 44.20 39.97
C SER A 123 44.32 44.26 38.53
N GLY A 124 45.13 45.28 38.25
CA GLY A 124 45.65 45.57 36.92
C GLY A 124 44.70 46.36 36.03
N ASP A 125 45.21 46.78 34.88
CA ASP A 125 44.51 47.55 33.86
C ASP A 125 44.72 46.93 32.48
N GLY A 126 43.88 47.31 31.51
CA GLY A 126 43.96 46.79 30.15
C GLY A 126 43.33 45.40 30.02
N ASP A 127 43.59 44.72 28.90
CA ASP A 127 43.02 43.40 28.60
C ASP A 127 43.61 42.33 29.53
N ARG A 128 42.72 41.67 30.29
CA ARG A 128 43.07 40.66 31.30
C ARG A 128 42.14 39.48 31.12
N HIS A 129 42.69 38.28 30.93
CA HIS A 129 41.91 37.10 30.62
C HIS A 129 42.55 35.80 31.12
N LEU A 130 41.72 34.77 31.22
CA LEU A 130 42.09 33.39 31.55
C LEU A 130 41.46 32.46 30.52
N ASP A 131 42.26 31.54 30.00
CA ASP A 131 41.81 30.50 29.08
C ASP A 131 41.54 29.21 29.88
N LEU A 132 40.28 28.78 29.90
CA LEU A 132 39.84 27.58 30.60
C LEU A 132 39.46 26.51 29.57
N THR A 133 39.92 25.28 29.81
CA THR A 133 39.75 24.17 28.87
C THR A 133 38.97 23.03 29.51
N ALA A 134 38.01 22.49 28.78
CA ALA A 134 37.25 21.30 29.14
C ALA A 134 37.55 20.21 28.12
N THR A 135 37.76 18.99 28.63
CA THR A 135 37.90 17.78 27.81
C THR A 135 36.57 17.04 27.82
N PHE A 136 36.09 16.66 26.65
CA PHE A 136 34.84 15.91 26.53
C PHE A 136 34.99 14.51 27.11
N SER A 137 33.90 13.98 27.68
CA SER A 137 33.90 12.63 28.28
C SER A 137 34.24 11.54 27.23
N ARG A 138 33.91 11.81 25.98
CA ARG A 138 34.27 11.03 24.79
C ARG A 138 34.45 11.97 23.60
N ALA A 139 35.35 11.63 22.68
CA ALA A 139 35.52 12.38 21.44
C ALA A 139 34.24 12.40 20.58
N PHE A 140 33.86 13.56 20.05
CA PHE A 140 32.83 13.69 19.01
C PHE A 140 33.35 13.16 17.67
N ARG A 141 32.44 12.74 16.77
CA ARG A 141 32.81 12.29 15.43
C ARG A 141 33.27 13.44 14.53
N THR A 142 32.63 14.59 14.69
CA THR A 142 32.92 15.86 14.01
C THR A 142 33.17 16.94 15.06
N THR A 143 33.80 18.05 14.67
CA THR A 143 34.01 19.18 15.59
C THR A 143 32.65 19.75 16.01
N PRO A 144 32.30 19.78 17.31
CA PRO A 144 31.00 20.25 17.77
C PRO A 144 30.83 21.75 17.60
N VAL A 145 29.57 22.19 17.45
CA VAL A 145 29.20 23.59 17.61
C VAL A 145 29.12 23.88 19.11
N VAL A 146 29.82 24.93 19.54
CA VAL A 146 29.89 25.33 20.95
C VAL A 146 29.16 26.65 21.18
N THR A 147 28.26 26.67 22.15
CA THR A 147 27.64 27.88 22.68
C THR A 147 28.13 28.12 24.10
N VAL A 148 28.40 29.39 24.43
CA VAL A 148 28.82 29.82 25.77
C VAL A 148 27.98 30.98 26.25
N GLY A 149 27.75 31.06 27.56
CA GLY A 149 27.05 32.18 28.19
C GLY A 149 27.55 32.44 29.60
N LEU A 150 27.70 33.71 29.95
CA LEU A 150 27.96 34.13 31.33
C LEU A 150 26.71 33.82 32.17
N THR A 151 26.88 33.04 33.24
CA THR A 151 25.77 32.63 34.13
C THR A 151 25.80 33.33 35.48
N SER A 152 26.97 33.79 35.93
CA SER A 152 27.13 34.60 37.12
C SER A 152 28.34 35.52 36.96
N LEU A 153 28.24 36.74 37.51
CA LEU A 153 29.27 37.76 37.44
C LEU A 153 29.30 38.54 38.74
N ASP A 154 30.40 38.40 39.49
CA ASP A 154 30.68 39.19 40.69
C ASP A 154 31.70 40.28 40.33
N HIS A 155 31.27 41.54 40.39
CA HIS A 155 32.04 42.68 39.91
C HIS A 155 32.08 43.82 40.92
N PHE A 156 33.18 44.58 40.89
CA PHE A 156 33.32 45.75 41.73
C PHE A 156 32.48 46.93 41.21
N PRO A 157 32.11 47.89 42.08
CA PRO A 157 31.42 49.09 41.66
C PRO A 157 32.17 49.85 40.55
N GLY A 158 31.43 50.36 39.55
CA GLY A 158 31.98 51.12 38.45
C GLY A 158 31.54 50.58 37.08
N HIS A 159 32.42 50.68 36.08
CA HIS A 159 32.14 50.15 34.75
C HIS A 159 32.25 48.62 34.75
N THR A 160 31.20 47.93 34.32
CA THR A 160 31.21 46.48 34.14
C THR A 160 31.61 46.14 32.71
N ARG A 161 32.72 45.42 32.57
CA ARG A 161 33.23 44.92 31.30
C ARG A 161 33.64 43.48 31.50
N ALA A 162 32.95 42.56 30.84
CA ALA A 162 33.23 41.14 30.92
C ALA A 162 33.01 40.52 29.54
N LYS A 163 33.83 39.54 29.19
CA LYS A 163 33.75 38.83 27.92
C LYS A 163 34.06 37.35 28.13
N ALA A 164 33.22 36.50 27.55
CA ALA A 164 33.49 35.08 27.37
C ALA A 164 33.58 34.81 25.87
N THR A 165 34.61 34.11 25.41
CA THR A 165 34.82 33.84 23.98
C THR A 165 35.42 32.46 23.77
N VAL A 166 34.84 31.68 22.86
CA VAL A 166 35.41 30.39 22.45
C VAL A 166 36.69 30.65 21.66
N VAL A 167 37.81 30.11 22.13
CA VAL A 167 39.14 30.28 21.50
C VAL A 167 39.47 29.12 20.58
N SER A 168 39.15 27.89 21.00
CA SER A 168 39.39 26.69 20.22
C SER A 168 38.34 25.64 20.52
N VAL A 169 38.03 24.84 19.50
CA VAL A 169 37.17 23.67 19.60
C VAL A 169 37.79 22.56 18.77
N SER A 170 37.90 21.37 19.36
CA SER A 170 38.30 20.14 18.68
C SER A 170 37.28 19.05 18.94
N THR A 171 37.49 17.85 18.41
CA THR A 171 36.62 16.70 18.73
C THR A 171 36.76 16.22 20.17
N THR A 172 37.82 16.60 20.89
CA THR A 172 38.13 16.11 22.24
C THR A 172 38.06 17.18 23.32
N SER A 173 38.07 18.47 22.96
CA SER A 173 38.09 19.57 23.93
C SER A 173 37.57 20.88 23.37
N LEU A 174 37.27 21.83 24.27
CA LEU A 174 37.05 23.23 23.96
C LEU A 174 37.79 24.13 24.95
N THR A 175 38.21 25.30 24.49
CA THR A 175 38.81 26.35 25.32
C THR A 175 37.99 27.63 25.24
N VAL A 176 37.65 28.19 26.40
CA VAL A 176 36.95 29.47 26.53
C VAL A 176 37.83 30.47 27.25
N ARG A 177 37.99 31.65 26.65
CA ARG A 177 38.62 32.82 27.25
C ARG A 177 37.58 33.61 28.02
N ILE A 178 37.82 33.79 29.31
CA ILE A 178 37.03 34.67 30.18
C ILE A 178 37.91 35.85 30.57
N GLY A 179 37.41 37.08 30.45
CA GLY A 179 38.21 38.25 30.79
C GLY A 179 37.45 39.55 30.94
N THR A 180 38.20 40.58 31.32
CA THR A 180 37.80 41.98 31.50
C THR A 180 38.80 42.90 30.80
N TRP A 181 38.48 44.18 30.66
CA TRP A 181 39.40 45.16 30.09
C TRP A 181 39.31 46.55 30.72
N ALA A 182 40.27 47.42 30.35
CA ALA A 182 40.47 48.73 30.95
C ALA A 182 40.57 48.59 32.49
N SER A 183 39.93 49.47 33.24
CA SER A 183 39.96 49.50 34.71
C SER A 183 38.88 48.65 35.39
N SER A 184 38.10 47.86 34.65
CA SER A 184 36.99 47.06 35.22
C SER A 184 37.51 45.88 36.03
N GLN A 185 37.01 45.69 37.25
CA GLN A 185 37.45 44.62 38.14
C GLN A 185 36.33 43.61 38.36
N LEU A 186 36.68 42.32 38.26
CA LEU A 186 35.78 41.20 38.52
C LEU A 186 36.37 40.39 39.68
N TYR A 187 35.54 40.07 40.67
CA TYR A 187 35.91 39.12 41.73
C TYR A 187 35.87 37.69 41.19
N ALA A 188 34.76 37.33 40.52
CA ALA A 188 34.58 36.03 39.88
C ALA A 188 33.62 36.11 38.67
N ALA A 189 33.76 35.18 37.74
CA ALA A 189 32.85 35.00 36.60
C ALA A 189 32.63 33.51 36.32
N TYR A 190 31.38 33.17 36.00
CA TYR A 190 30.95 31.81 35.66
C TYR A 190 30.44 31.79 34.22
N VAL A 191 30.88 30.80 33.46
CA VAL A 191 30.44 30.58 32.08
C VAL A 191 29.93 29.16 31.93
N HIS A 192 28.68 29.02 31.49
CA HIS A 192 28.15 27.73 31.06
C HIS A 192 28.47 27.54 29.58
N TRP A 193 28.82 26.31 29.22
CA TRP A 193 29.08 25.91 27.84
C TRP A 193 28.24 24.68 27.46
N MET A 194 27.89 24.59 26.18
CA MET A 194 27.24 23.43 25.57
C MET A 194 27.87 23.18 24.21
N ALA A 195 28.26 21.93 23.95
CA ALA A 195 28.88 21.47 22.71
C ALA A 195 28.00 20.37 22.09
N CYS A 196 27.58 20.54 20.84
CA CYS A 196 26.70 19.60 20.14
C CYS A 196 27.27 19.23 18.76
N ALA A 197 27.34 17.93 18.47
CA ALA A 197 27.68 17.33 17.17
C ALA A 197 27.03 15.96 17.06
#